data_AF-A0A1H8GS27-F1
#
_entry.id   AF-A0A1H8GS27-F1
#
_cell.length_a   1.000
_cell.length_b   1.000
_cell.length_c   1.000
_cell.angle_alpha   90.00
_cell.angle_beta   90.00
_cell.angle_gamma   90.00
#
_symmetry.space_group_name_H-M   'P 1'
#
loop_
_entity.id
_entity.type
_entity.pdbx_description
1 polymer ?
#
loop_
_entity_poly.entity_id
_entity_poly.type
_entity_poly.pdbx_seq_one_letter_code
_entity_poly.pdbx_strand_id
1 'polypeptide(L)' 'MRNKLKDKKLKEIIEKYPFVLSFFEENSLDIKGKEEYSFEEYLNEFSEDEIENMALDLNKLLIDFYEYIKQMKEFL' A
#
# COMPACT_ATOMS: atom_id res chain seq x y z
N MET A 1 -1.90 -18.59 4.08
CA MET A 1 -0.87 -18.35 3.04
C MET A 1 0.05 -17.25 3.53
N ARG A 2 1.38 -17.41 3.51
CA ARG A 2 2.30 -16.27 3.72
C ARG A 2 2.15 -15.32 2.54
N ASN A 3 1.70 -14.09 2.81
CA ASN A 3 1.57 -13.08 1.77
C ASN A 3 2.97 -12.57 1.43
N LYS A 4 3.59 -13.11 0.35
CA LYS A 4 4.97 -12.81 -0.07
C LYS A 4 5.26 -11.33 -0.35
N LEU A 5 4.21 -10.49 -0.38
CA LEU A 5 4.31 -9.05 -0.59
C LEU A 5 4.53 -8.27 0.72
N LYS A 6 4.27 -8.88 1.89
CA LYS A 6 4.43 -8.21 3.19
C LYS A 6 5.86 -7.74 3.45
N ASP A 7 6.84 -8.56 3.08
CA ASP A 7 8.25 -8.27 3.30
C ASP A 7 8.90 -7.47 2.14
N LYS A 8 8.10 -7.02 1.16
CA LYS A 8 8.61 -6.31 -0.01
C LYS A 8 8.54 -4.81 0.16
N LYS A 9 9.59 -4.15 -0.31
CA LYS A 9 9.67 -2.69 -0.38
C LYS A 9 8.71 -2.15 -1.44
N LEU A 10 8.17 -0.96 -1.21
CA LEU A 10 7.27 -0.27 -2.13
C LEU A 10 7.88 -0.14 -3.53
N LYS A 11 9.16 0.21 -3.66
CA LYS A 11 9.85 0.25 -4.96
C LYS A 11 9.78 -1.08 -5.71
N GLU A 12 10.00 -2.20 -5.03
CA GLU A 12 10.00 -3.53 -5.66
C GLU A 12 8.58 -3.92 -6.11
N ILE A 13 7.57 -3.51 -5.32
CA ILE A 13 6.17 -3.77 -5.65
C ILE A 13 5.77 -2.93 -6.86
N ILE A 14 6.14 -1.66 -6.91
CA ILE A 14 5.84 -0.74 -8.02
C ILE A 14 6.54 -1.16 -9.30
N GLU A 15 7.83 -1.50 -9.24
CA GLU A 15 8.58 -2.01 -10.40
C GLU A 15 7.93 -3.26 -11.00
N LYS A 16 7.44 -4.16 -10.13
CA LYS A 16 6.82 -5.42 -10.55
C LYS A 16 5.37 -5.26 -10.99
N TYR A 17 4.64 -4.34 -10.37
CA TYR A 17 3.22 -4.12 -10.57
C TYR A 17 2.92 -2.63 -10.72
N PRO A 18 3.30 -1.96 -11.83
CA PRO A 18 3.15 -0.50 -11.95
C PRO A 18 1.72 0.03 -11.71
N PHE A 19 0.71 -0.82 -11.93
CA PHE A 19 -0.70 -0.51 -11.65
C PHE A 19 -1.03 -0.24 -10.18
N VAL A 20 -0.14 -0.58 -9.21
CA VAL A 20 -0.35 -0.18 -7.80
C VAL A 20 -0.22 1.32 -7.58
N LEU A 21 0.38 2.07 -8.50
CA LEU A 21 0.40 3.52 -8.41
C LEU A 21 -1.02 4.11 -8.35
N SER A 22 -1.96 3.54 -9.11
CA SER A 22 -3.37 3.95 -9.07
C SER A 22 -4.02 3.71 -7.70
N PHE A 23 -3.64 2.64 -6.99
CA PHE A 23 -4.14 2.40 -5.64
C PHE A 23 -3.72 3.53 -4.68
N PHE A 24 -2.47 3.98 -4.77
CA PHE A 24 -1.98 5.08 -3.93
C PHE A 24 -2.68 6.41 -4.28
N GLU A 25 -2.85 6.70 -5.56
CA GLU A 25 -3.59 7.88 -6.02
C GLU A 25 -5.06 7.88 -5.56
N GLU A 26 -5.76 6.75 -5.73
CA GLU A 26 -7.17 6.59 -5.33
C GLU A 26 -7.38 6.74 -3.82
N ASN A 27 -6.41 6.30 -3.02
CA ASN A 27 -6.46 6.38 -1.56
C ASN A 27 -5.78 7.64 -1.00
N SER A 28 -5.37 8.58 -1.86
CA SER A 28 -4.66 9.82 -1.46
C SER A 28 -3.40 9.56 -0.61
N LEU A 29 -2.68 8.48 -0.90
CA LEU A 29 -1.45 8.07 -0.22
C LEU A 29 -0.23 8.61 -0.97
N ASP A 30 0.54 9.49 -0.33
CA ASP A 30 1.85 9.92 -0.86
C ASP A 30 2.96 9.01 -0.33
N ILE A 31 3.57 8.24 -1.23
CA ILE A 31 4.66 7.30 -0.91
C ILE A 31 6.06 7.87 -1.23
N LYS A 32 6.15 9.13 -1.65
CA LYS A 32 7.42 9.75 -2.04
C LYS A 32 8.39 9.81 -0.87
N GLY A 33 9.62 9.32 -1.07
CA GLY A 33 10.64 9.22 -0.02
C GLY A 33 10.44 8.03 0.93
N LYS A 34 9.43 7.19 0.70
CA LYS A 34 9.13 5.97 1.47
C LYS A 34 9.33 4.71 0.64
N GLU A 35 10.02 4.80 -0.50
CA GLU A 35 10.17 3.72 -1.48
C GLU A 35 10.90 2.49 -0.92
N GLU A 36 11.72 2.68 0.11
CA GLU A 36 12.44 1.62 0.81
C GLU A 36 11.61 0.89 1.88
N TYR A 37 10.41 1.36 2.19
CA TYR A 37 9.55 0.83 3.24
C TYR A 37 8.68 -0.28 2.65
N SER A 38 8.30 -1.26 3.47
CA SER A 38 7.13 -2.08 3.18
C SER A 38 5.86 -1.23 3.30
N PHE A 39 4.75 -1.71 2.73
CA PHE A 39 3.48 -0.98 2.85
C PHE A 39 3.00 -0.88 4.31
N GLU A 40 3.24 -1.91 5.11
CA GLU A 40 2.90 -1.90 6.54
C GLU A 40 3.76 -0.89 7.32
N GLU A 41 5.07 -0.81 7.05
CA GLU A 41 5.94 0.21 7.63
C GLU A 41 5.51 1.63 7.21
N TYR A 42 5.09 1.83 5.96
CA TYR A 42 4.54 3.10 5.51
C TYR A 42 3.27 3.50 6.28
N LEU A 43 2.32 2.57 6.47
CA LEU A 43 1.09 2.84 7.21
C LEU A 43 1.35 3.16 8.70
N ASN A 44 2.42 2.61 9.28
CA ASN A 44 2.80 2.89 10.67
C ASN A 44 3.42 4.29 10.88
N GLU A 45 3.72 5.03 9.81
CA GLU A 45 4.24 6.41 9.90
C GLU A 45 3.12 7.44 10.10
N PHE A 46 1.86 7.06 9.89
CA PHE A 46 0.72 7.96 10.12
C PHE A 46 0.51 8.19 11.61
N SER A 47 0.43 9.46 11.99
CA SER A 47 0.03 9.88 13.33
C SER A 47 -1.48 9.69 13.56
N GLU A 48 -1.90 9.62 14.82
CA GLU A 48 -3.32 9.55 15.18
C GLU A 48 -4.13 10.73 14.58
N ASP A 49 -3.57 11.95 14.63
CA ASP A 49 -4.19 13.13 14.02
C ASP A 49 -4.38 12.98 12.50
N GLU A 50 -3.40 12.42 11.79
CA GLU A 50 -3.52 12.18 10.34
C GLU A 50 -4.57 11.12 10.04
N ILE A 51 -4.60 10.02 10.82
CA ILE A 51 -5.58 8.95 10.68
C ILE A 51 -7.00 9.51 10.86
N GLU A 52 -7.22 10.33 11.88
CA GLU A 52 -8.52 10.96 12.13
C GLU A 52 -8.90 11.96 11.04
N ASN A 53 -8.00 12.89 10.69
CA ASN A 53 -8.26 13.93 9.69
C ASN A 53 -8.54 13.38 8.29
N MET A 54 -7.86 12.29 7.93
CA MET A 54 -8.00 11.63 6.64
C MET A 54 -9.03 10.49 6.67
N ALA A 55 -9.66 10.23 7.83
CA ALA A 55 -10.60 9.13 8.05
C ALA A 55 -10.05 7.76 7.59
N LEU A 56 -8.77 7.49 7.86
CA LEU A 56 -8.08 6.29 7.41
C LEU A 56 -8.43 5.09 8.31
N ASP A 57 -8.61 3.94 7.68
CA ASP A 57 -8.57 2.64 8.35
C ASP A 57 -7.32 1.91 7.85
N LEU A 58 -6.23 1.98 8.63
CA LEU A 58 -4.94 1.41 8.25
C LEU A 58 -5.00 -0.11 8.05
N ASN A 59 -5.80 -0.81 8.86
CA ASN A 59 -5.96 -2.26 8.72
C ASN A 59 -6.68 -2.60 7.42
N LYS A 60 -7.74 -1.84 7.09
CA LYS A 60 -8.47 -2.00 5.84
C LYS A 60 -7.58 -1.67 4.65
N LEU A 61 -6.85 -0.56 4.66
CA LEU A 61 -5.90 -0.19 3.61
C LEU A 61 -4.87 -1.30 3.34
N LEU A 62 -4.32 -1.88 4.40
CA LEU A 62 -3.37 -2.99 4.30
C LEU A 62 -3.98 -4.21 3.60
N ILE A 63 -5.23 -4.57 3.94
CA ILE A 63 -5.95 -5.68 3.31
C ILE A 63 -6.25 -5.36 1.85
N ASP A 64 -6.89 -4.20 1.61
CA ASP A 64 -7.33 -3.74 0.30
C ASP A 64 -6.14 -3.63 -0.68
N PHE A 65 -4.96 -3.19 -0.23
CA PHE A 65 -3.77 -3.13 -1.07
C PHE A 65 -3.36 -4.50 -1.62
N TYR A 66 -3.33 -5.52 -0.76
CA TYR A 66 -2.96 -6.86 -1.20
C TYR A 66 -4.05 -7.53 -2.03
N GLU A 67 -5.32 -7.26 -1.71
CA GLU A 67 -6.45 -7.74 -2.50
C GLU A 67 -6.48 -7.08 -3.88
N TYR A 68 -6.25 -5.77 -3.97
CA TYR A 68 -6.13 -5.04 -5.22
C TYR A 68 -5.03 -5.63 -6.11
N ILE A 69 -3.82 -5.85 -5.57
CA ILE A 69 -2.74 -6.51 -6.34
C ILE A 69 -3.16 -7.90 -6.80
N LYS A 70 -3.82 -8.68 -5.94
CA LYS A 70 -4.27 -10.02 -6.28
C LYS A 70 -5.29 -9.98 -7.41
N GLN A 71 -6.32 -9.15 -7.30
CA GLN A 71 -7.39 -8.99 -8.29
C GLN A 71 -6.81 -8.54 -9.62
N MET A 72 -6.00 -7.48 -9.64
CA MET A 72 -5.40 -6.97 -10.87
C MET A 72 -4.53 -8.01 -11.59
N LYS A 73 -3.84 -8.87 -10.83
CA LYS A 73 -3.07 -10.00 -11.41
C LYS A 73 -3.95 -11.11 -11.99
N GLU A 74 -5.19 -11.26 -11.57
CA GLU A 74 -6.13 -12.24 -12.14
C GLU A 74 -6.69 -11.77 -13.49
N PHE A 75 -6.64 -10.45 -13.78
CA PHE A 75 -7.06 -9.86 -15.05
C PHE A 75 -5.92 -9.76 -16.11
N LEU A 76 -4.68 -10.12 -15.75
CA LEU A 76 -3.48 -10.09 -16.61
C LEU A 76 -3.09 -11.49 -17.08
#